data_AF-A0A940NPZ2-F1
#
_entry.id   AF-A0A940NPZ2-F1
#
_cell.length_a   1.000
_cell.length_b   1.000
_cell.length_c   1.000
_cell.angle_alpha   90.00
_cell.angle_beta   90.00
_cell.angle_gamma   90.00
#
_symmetry.space_group_name_H-M   'P 1'
#
loop_
_entity.id
_entity.type
_entity.pdbx_description
1 polymer ?
#
loop_
_entity_poly.entity_id
_entity_poly.type
_entity_poly.pdbx_seq_one_letter_code
_entity_poly.pdbx_strand_id
1 'polypeptide(L)'
;MNEHIQLIIDWIEDNLKYEFSLDKLSNYIGYSPYYCSFKFQQVTGISIRRYILLRRLYLSTEDLANDKKIIDIAFDYNYSSQEAYSRAFKSVFGINPRQFQLNKMPVQSFVKLTIYKDEEWRRMNISRKIEVEKLQNENSELFDKYVLNILNGQVMYEEFKDKKLMGDSDYAPFNEAMCINETTKQIFDNEFIETRASGHQDSVENYIKKVIDPLDNLFNKKYKCIVLWFGEDMFCQMNLLTILSYLEQSGYDGKVFLNSFREDDFKVSQTELKFGNYYSVYNEVLVNHEKPSNELLPVMYQAIDIYLDMLKENNAVVKYISKNKDLPTPELVKRLFALFPTIGYGDSQYIELINKTR
;
A
#
# COMPACT_ATOMS: atom_id res chain seq x y z
N MET A 1 23.42 15.78 -12.19
CA MET A 1 23.44 14.29 -12.06
C MET A 1 22.03 13.71 -11.88
N ASN A 2 21.18 14.29 -11.01
CA ASN A 2 19.77 13.86 -10.91
C ASN A 2 18.92 14.26 -12.12
N GLU A 3 19.33 15.27 -12.91
CA GLU A 3 18.51 15.83 -14.00
C GLU A 3 18.37 14.83 -15.15
N HIS A 4 19.46 14.13 -15.46
CA HIS A 4 19.47 13.08 -16.47
C HIS A 4 18.55 11.90 -16.09
N ILE A 5 18.35 11.63 -14.80
CA ILE A 5 17.43 10.55 -14.38
C ILE A 5 15.99 10.98 -14.59
N GLN A 6 15.64 12.22 -14.26
CA GLN A 6 14.30 12.72 -14.55
C GLN A 6 14.04 12.73 -16.06
N LEU A 7 15.01 13.14 -16.88
CA LEU A 7 14.90 13.04 -18.34
C LEU A 7 14.72 11.60 -18.83
N ILE A 8 15.41 10.62 -18.22
CA ILE A 8 15.18 9.20 -18.52
C ILE A 8 13.73 8.80 -18.16
N ILE A 9 13.24 9.18 -16.98
CA ILE A 9 11.86 8.90 -16.55
C ILE A 9 10.87 9.52 -17.52
N ASP A 10 11.03 10.80 -17.85
CA ASP A 10 10.15 11.55 -18.74
C ASP A 10 10.10 10.91 -20.13
N TRP A 11 11.27 10.56 -20.68
CA TRP A 11 11.33 9.86 -21.96
C TRP A 11 10.62 8.51 -21.91
N ILE A 12 10.78 7.74 -20.81
CA ILE A 12 10.07 6.46 -20.66
C ILE A 12 8.56 6.68 -20.62
N GLU A 13 8.08 7.68 -19.87
CA GLU A 13 6.65 8.02 -19.76
C GLU A 13 6.03 8.35 -21.12
N ASP A 14 6.71 9.19 -21.92
CA ASP A 14 6.28 9.55 -23.27
C ASP A 14 6.26 8.36 -24.24
N ASN A 15 6.98 7.29 -23.90
CA ASN A 15 7.13 6.09 -24.73
C ASN A 15 6.41 4.85 -24.15
N LEU A 16 5.56 5.00 -23.12
CA LEU A 16 4.92 3.85 -22.47
C LEU A 16 4.03 3.03 -23.38
N LYS A 17 3.43 3.60 -24.43
CA LYS A 17 2.54 2.87 -25.37
C LYS A 17 3.27 2.28 -26.58
N TYR A 18 4.58 2.49 -26.70
CA TYR A 18 5.37 2.04 -27.85
C TYR A 18 6.38 0.96 -27.46
N GLU A 19 7.00 0.30 -28.43
CA GLU A 19 8.09 -0.63 -28.16
C GLU A 19 9.29 0.10 -27.52
N PHE A 20 9.63 -0.30 -26.29
CA PHE A 20 10.77 0.27 -25.57
C PHE A 20 12.09 -0.23 -26.16
N SER A 21 13.02 0.68 -26.40
CA SER A 21 14.39 0.37 -26.80
C SER A 21 15.37 1.13 -25.91
N LEU A 22 16.26 0.39 -25.27
CA LEU A 22 17.33 0.97 -24.46
C LEU A 22 18.29 1.79 -25.31
N ASP A 23 18.51 1.41 -26.57
CA ASP A 23 19.35 2.15 -27.53
C ASP A 23 18.71 3.48 -27.95
N LYS A 24 17.37 3.51 -28.14
CA LYS A 24 16.66 4.78 -28.42
C LYS A 24 16.77 5.74 -27.23
N LEU A 25 16.56 5.22 -26.01
CA LEU A 25 16.73 6.00 -24.79
C LEU A 25 18.18 6.52 -24.66
N SER A 26 19.16 5.66 -24.87
CA SER A 26 20.58 6.01 -24.74
C SER A 26 20.99 7.09 -25.74
N ASN A 27 20.53 6.98 -26.99
CA ASN A 27 20.76 7.98 -28.02
C ASN A 27 20.10 9.33 -27.71
N TYR A 28 18.90 9.31 -27.11
CA TYR A 28 18.21 10.53 -26.70
C TYR A 28 18.94 11.25 -25.54
N ILE A 29 19.40 10.51 -24.54
CA ILE A 29 20.04 11.09 -23.35
C ILE A 29 21.54 11.41 -23.59
N GLY A 30 22.18 10.76 -24.57
CA GLY A 30 23.61 10.95 -24.86
C GLY A 30 24.57 10.16 -23.97
N TYR A 31 24.09 9.10 -23.30
CA TYR A 31 24.90 8.17 -22.51
C TYR A 31 24.83 6.75 -23.06
N SER A 32 25.71 5.86 -22.62
CA SER A 32 25.65 4.46 -23.02
C SER A 32 24.39 3.75 -22.48
N PRO A 33 23.90 2.71 -23.17
CA PRO A 33 22.80 1.85 -22.68
C PRO A 33 23.03 1.34 -21.24
N TYR A 34 24.26 0.89 -20.96
CA TYR A 34 24.66 0.43 -19.62
C TYR A 34 24.53 1.54 -18.59
N TYR A 35 25.05 2.74 -18.87
CA TYR A 35 24.96 3.87 -17.95
C TYR A 35 23.50 4.22 -17.64
N CYS A 36 22.63 4.30 -18.67
CA CYS A 36 21.22 4.61 -18.49
C CYS A 36 20.53 3.59 -17.58
N SER A 37 20.68 2.29 -17.85
CA SER A 37 20.07 1.24 -17.03
C SER A 37 20.63 1.20 -15.61
N PHE A 38 21.97 1.25 -15.48
CA PHE A 38 22.64 1.20 -14.19
C PHE A 38 22.29 2.39 -13.31
N LYS A 39 22.36 3.61 -13.86
CA LYS A 39 22.05 4.83 -13.11
C LYS A 39 20.58 4.95 -12.79
N PHE A 40 19.67 4.58 -13.70
CA PHE A 40 18.24 4.53 -13.38
C PHE A 40 17.98 3.61 -12.20
N GLN A 41 18.50 2.37 -12.21
CA GLN A 41 18.29 1.44 -11.11
C GLN A 41 18.99 1.88 -9.82
N GLN A 42 20.17 2.49 -9.92
CA GLN A 42 20.89 3.04 -8.76
C GLN A 42 20.07 4.12 -8.07
N VAL A 43 19.42 5.00 -8.85
CA VAL A 43 18.68 6.14 -8.31
C VAL A 43 17.26 5.77 -7.91
N THR A 44 16.55 4.97 -8.71
CA THR A 44 15.12 4.65 -8.49
C THR A 44 14.88 3.39 -7.65
N GLY A 45 15.91 2.55 -7.46
CA GLY A 45 15.78 1.26 -6.77
C GLY A 45 15.16 0.14 -7.62
N ILE A 46 14.59 0.44 -8.78
CA ILE A 46 13.93 -0.52 -9.67
C ILE A 46 14.53 -0.51 -11.08
N SER A 47 14.43 -1.62 -11.81
CA SER A 47 14.90 -1.65 -13.20
C SER A 47 13.94 -0.90 -14.12
N ILE A 48 14.47 -0.34 -15.23
CA ILE A 48 13.66 0.32 -16.27
C ILE A 48 12.54 -0.60 -16.75
N ARG A 49 12.84 -1.89 -16.98
CA ARG A 49 11.86 -2.88 -17.41
C ARG A 49 10.73 -3.07 -16.41
N ARG A 50 11.06 -3.13 -15.10
CA ARG A 50 10.05 -3.26 -14.05
C ARG A 50 9.21 -1.99 -13.92
N TYR A 51 9.84 -0.82 -14.04
CA TYR A 51 9.15 0.47 -14.05
C TYR A 51 8.11 0.55 -15.18
N ILE A 52 8.52 0.27 -16.42
CA ILE A 52 7.62 0.25 -17.59
C ILE A 52 6.47 -0.72 -17.38
N LEU A 53 6.75 -1.94 -16.91
CA LEU A 53 5.72 -2.94 -16.63
C LEU A 53 4.67 -2.41 -15.65
N LEU A 54 5.10 -1.87 -14.51
CA LEU A 54 4.20 -1.37 -13.47
C LEU A 54 3.41 -0.15 -13.96
N ARG A 55 4.05 0.80 -14.66
CA ARG A 55 3.37 1.98 -15.22
C ARG A 55 2.32 1.60 -16.27
N ARG A 56 2.64 0.73 -17.22
CA ARG A 56 1.69 0.25 -18.24
C ARG A 56 0.48 -0.43 -17.60
N LEU A 57 0.73 -1.35 -16.68
CA LEU A 57 -0.33 -2.10 -16.02
C LEU A 57 -1.22 -1.18 -15.17
N TYR A 58 -0.62 -0.26 -14.40
CA TYR A 58 -1.38 0.73 -13.63
C TYR A 58 -2.23 1.64 -14.52
N LEU A 59 -1.67 2.22 -15.58
CA LEU A 59 -2.45 3.06 -16.53
C LEU A 59 -3.58 2.26 -17.19
N SER A 60 -3.35 0.99 -17.50
CA SER A 60 -4.38 0.13 -18.09
C SER A 60 -5.58 -0.12 -17.16
N THR A 61 -5.45 0.10 -15.84
CA THR A 61 -6.58 -0.04 -14.90
C THR A 61 -7.67 0.99 -15.15
N GLU A 62 -7.32 2.20 -15.59
CA GLU A 62 -8.29 3.23 -15.96
C GLU A 62 -9.08 2.83 -17.21
N ASP A 63 -8.38 2.30 -18.22
CA ASP A 63 -9.01 1.76 -19.43
C ASP A 63 -9.94 0.59 -19.10
N LEU A 64 -9.54 -0.31 -18.18
CA LEU A 64 -10.37 -1.41 -17.71
C LEU A 64 -11.62 -0.92 -16.98
N ALA A 65 -11.48 0.08 -16.11
CA ALA A 65 -12.58 0.67 -15.34
C ALA A 65 -13.62 1.38 -16.22
N ASN A 66 -13.20 1.81 -17.42
CA ASN A 66 -14.04 2.40 -18.47
C ASN A 66 -14.58 1.36 -19.47
N ASP A 67 -14.61 0.08 -19.10
CA ASP A 67 -15.19 -1.02 -19.87
C ASP A 67 -14.59 -1.24 -21.28
N LYS A 68 -13.35 -0.77 -21.51
CA LYS A 68 -12.64 -1.03 -22.76
C LYS A 68 -12.32 -2.52 -22.92
N LYS A 69 -12.31 -3.01 -24.16
CA LYS A 69 -12.05 -4.43 -24.45
C LYS A 69 -10.61 -4.79 -24.08
N ILE A 70 -10.45 -5.91 -23.38
CA ILE A 70 -9.15 -6.36 -22.87
C ILE A 70 -8.12 -6.56 -23.99
N ILE A 71 -8.55 -7.06 -25.17
CA ILE A 71 -7.68 -7.21 -26.35
C ILE A 71 -7.15 -5.86 -26.87
N ASP A 72 -8.00 -4.82 -26.90
CA ASP A 72 -7.61 -3.49 -27.36
C ASP A 72 -6.62 -2.86 -26.37
N ILE A 73 -6.89 -3.00 -25.07
CA ILE A 73 -5.97 -2.57 -23.99
C ILE A 73 -4.62 -3.27 -24.14
N ALA A 74 -4.60 -4.58 -24.38
CA ALA A 74 -3.35 -5.33 -24.56
C ALA A 74 -2.49 -4.71 -25.68
N PHE A 75 -3.09 -4.40 -26.83
CA PHE A 75 -2.37 -3.78 -27.94
C PHE A 75 -1.97 -2.32 -27.67
N ASP A 76 -2.82 -1.52 -27.03
CA ASP A 76 -2.51 -0.13 -26.67
C ASP A 76 -1.31 0.02 -25.72
N TYR A 77 -1.07 -0.98 -24.87
CA TYR A 77 0.09 -1.05 -23.99
C TYR A 77 1.21 -1.95 -24.53
N ASN A 78 1.20 -2.21 -25.84
CA ASN A 78 2.24 -2.90 -26.59
C ASN A 78 2.54 -4.31 -26.04
N TYR A 79 1.49 -5.08 -25.71
CA TYR A 79 1.56 -6.52 -25.49
C TYR A 79 1.29 -7.26 -26.80
N SER A 80 1.96 -8.39 -27.00
CA SER A 80 1.83 -9.20 -28.22
C SER A 80 0.49 -9.94 -28.32
N SER A 81 -0.21 -10.15 -27.20
CA SER A 81 -1.52 -10.80 -27.16
C SER A 81 -2.27 -10.47 -25.87
N GLN A 82 -3.59 -10.73 -25.85
CA GLN A 82 -4.43 -10.59 -24.65
C GLN A 82 -3.95 -11.50 -23.51
N GLU A 83 -3.45 -12.69 -23.81
CA GLU A 83 -2.94 -13.65 -22.81
C GLU A 83 -1.62 -13.16 -22.20
N ALA A 84 -0.76 -12.53 -22.99
CA ALA A 84 0.47 -11.92 -22.48
C ALA A 84 0.15 -10.78 -21.50
N TYR A 85 -0.79 -9.90 -21.86
CA TYR A 85 -1.30 -8.86 -20.97
C TYR A 85 -1.94 -9.44 -19.71
N SER A 86 -2.84 -10.41 -19.85
CA SER A 86 -3.58 -10.99 -18.72
C SER A 86 -2.65 -11.69 -17.71
N ARG A 87 -1.62 -12.39 -18.19
CA ARG A 87 -0.59 -12.98 -17.30
C ARG A 87 0.22 -11.92 -16.57
N ALA A 88 0.64 -10.86 -17.27
CA ALA A 88 1.36 -9.76 -16.65
C ALA A 88 0.51 -9.05 -15.60
N PHE A 89 -0.76 -8.76 -15.93
CA PHE A 89 -1.73 -8.15 -15.03
C PHE A 89 -1.94 -9.00 -13.78
N LYS A 90 -2.24 -10.30 -13.94
CA LYS A 90 -2.39 -11.22 -12.80
C LYS A 90 -1.14 -11.31 -11.94
N SER A 91 0.05 -11.30 -12.55
CA SER A 91 1.30 -11.37 -11.79
C SER A 91 1.54 -10.15 -10.88
N VAL A 92 0.97 -9.00 -11.22
CA VAL A 92 1.13 -7.75 -10.45
C VAL A 92 -0.05 -7.52 -9.50
N PHE A 93 -1.27 -7.82 -9.93
CA PHE A 93 -2.50 -7.48 -9.19
C PHE A 93 -3.18 -8.68 -8.52
N GLY A 94 -2.65 -9.89 -8.70
CA GLY A 94 -3.20 -11.13 -8.14
C GLY A 94 -4.44 -11.66 -8.87
N ILE A 95 -5.19 -10.80 -9.55
CA ILE A 95 -6.45 -11.12 -10.23
C ILE A 95 -6.36 -10.93 -11.75
N ASN A 96 -7.29 -11.51 -12.50
CA ASN A 96 -7.34 -11.35 -13.94
C ASN A 96 -7.97 -9.99 -14.34
N PRO A 97 -7.62 -9.40 -15.50
CA PRO A 97 -8.18 -8.11 -15.94
C PRO A 97 -9.71 -8.06 -15.97
N ARG A 98 -10.37 -9.17 -16.34
CA ARG A 98 -11.83 -9.24 -16.38
C ARG A 98 -12.47 -9.15 -15.00
N GLN A 99 -11.87 -9.78 -13.99
CA GLN A 99 -12.35 -9.69 -12.60
C GLN A 99 -12.19 -8.26 -12.09
N PHE A 100 -11.05 -7.63 -12.38
CA PHE A 100 -10.82 -6.22 -12.06
C PHE A 100 -11.89 -5.32 -12.70
N GLN A 101 -12.16 -5.47 -13.99
CA GLN A 101 -13.16 -4.68 -14.72
C GLN A 101 -14.58 -4.82 -14.13
N LEU A 102 -14.97 -6.03 -13.71
CA LEU A 102 -16.30 -6.29 -13.13
C LEU A 102 -16.48 -5.67 -11.74
N ASN A 103 -15.43 -5.73 -10.91
CA ASN A 103 -15.54 -5.40 -9.49
C ASN A 103 -14.93 -4.04 -9.12
N LYS A 104 -14.16 -3.42 -10.03
CA LYS A 104 -13.45 -2.13 -9.84
C LYS A 104 -12.67 -2.08 -8.52
N MET A 105 -11.98 -3.17 -8.21
CA MET A 105 -11.29 -3.36 -6.92
C MET A 105 -10.11 -2.39 -6.77
N PRO A 106 -9.77 -1.96 -5.54
CA PRO A 106 -8.67 -1.05 -5.32
C PRO A 106 -7.32 -1.70 -5.66
N VAL A 107 -6.43 -0.92 -6.27
CA VAL A 107 -5.04 -1.28 -6.61
C VAL A 107 -4.10 -0.28 -5.97
N GLN A 108 -2.88 -0.70 -5.65
CA GLN A 108 -1.85 0.22 -5.20
C GLN A 108 -1.45 1.14 -6.36
N SER A 109 -1.48 2.44 -6.10
CA SER A 109 -1.13 3.47 -7.06
C SER A 109 0.35 3.40 -7.42
N PHE A 110 0.63 3.41 -8.73
CA PHE A 110 2.00 3.47 -9.23
C PHE A 110 2.18 4.67 -10.14
N VAL A 111 2.33 5.86 -9.53
CA VAL A 111 2.46 7.13 -10.24
C VAL A 111 3.84 7.33 -10.87
N LYS A 112 3.94 8.31 -11.77
CA LYS A 112 5.22 8.72 -12.37
C LYS A 112 6.23 9.09 -11.28
N LEU A 113 7.42 8.51 -11.34
CA LEU A 113 8.49 8.86 -10.42
C LEU A 113 8.94 10.31 -10.66
N THR A 114 9.11 11.06 -9.58
CA THR A 114 9.60 12.44 -9.62
C THR A 114 10.79 12.55 -8.68
N ILE A 115 11.99 12.77 -9.23
CA ILE A 115 13.24 12.89 -8.45
C ILE A 115 13.37 14.29 -7.82
N TYR A 116 12.57 15.25 -8.29
CA TYR A 116 12.51 16.65 -7.86
C TYR A 116 11.20 16.99 -7.17
N LYS A 117 11.01 16.51 -5.95
CA LYS A 117 10.01 17.11 -5.06
C LYS A 117 10.73 17.59 -3.81
N ASP A 118 11.33 18.78 -3.91
CA ASP A 118 11.44 19.64 -2.74
C ASP A 118 10.07 20.28 -2.53
N GLU A 119 9.53 20.07 -1.33
CA GLU A 119 8.44 20.83 -0.73
C GLU A 119 7.08 20.87 -1.45
N GLU A 120 6.33 19.76 -1.44
CA GLU A 120 4.85 19.84 -1.46
C GLU A 120 4.19 18.74 -0.59
N TRP A 121 4.67 18.55 0.65
CA TRP A 121 3.94 17.79 1.68
C TRP A 121 2.86 18.62 2.40
N ARG A 122 2.62 19.88 1.99
CA ARG A 122 1.81 20.87 2.73
C ARG A 122 0.35 21.02 2.28
N ARG A 123 -0.22 20.15 1.44
CA ARG A 123 -1.63 20.24 1.02
C ARG A 123 -2.56 19.18 1.65
N MET A 124 -2.18 18.59 2.77
CA MET A 124 -2.78 17.34 3.27
C MET A 124 -4.03 17.46 4.17
N ASN A 125 -4.59 18.67 4.36
CA ASN A 125 -5.78 18.87 5.24
C ASN A 125 -7.05 19.29 4.50
N ILE A 126 -6.95 19.88 3.30
CA ILE A 126 -8.13 20.33 2.54
C ILE A 126 -8.73 19.16 1.73
N SER A 127 -7.88 18.28 1.18
CA SER A 127 -8.32 17.13 0.38
C SER A 127 -9.20 16.16 1.18
N ARG A 128 -8.82 15.86 2.44
CA ARG A 128 -9.53 14.88 3.27
C ARG A 128 -10.97 15.22 3.55
N LYS A 129 -11.23 16.48 3.93
CA LYS A 129 -12.58 16.94 4.25
C LYS A 129 -13.49 16.85 3.03
N ILE A 130 -12.99 17.28 1.87
CA ILE A 130 -13.75 17.26 0.60
C ILE A 130 -14.12 15.83 0.21
N GLU A 131 -13.17 14.90 0.28
CA GLU A 131 -13.41 13.50 -0.08
C GLU A 131 -14.38 12.81 0.90
N VAL A 132 -14.29 13.10 2.20
CA VAL A 132 -15.26 12.56 3.17
C VAL A 132 -16.66 13.17 2.97
N GLU A 133 -16.77 14.49 2.70
CA GLU A 133 -18.05 15.13 2.37
C GLU A 133 -18.68 14.52 1.10
N LYS A 134 -17.86 14.15 0.11
CA LYS A 134 -18.31 13.44 -1.09
C LYS A 134 -18.86 12.05 -0.75
N LEU A 135 -18.15 11.27 0.06
CA LEU A 135 -18.62 9.97 0.53
C LEU A 135 -19.91 10.06 1.33
N GLN A 136 -20.08 11.13 2.13
CA GLN A 136 -21.32 11.37 2.87
C GLN A 136 -22.52 11.58 1.95
N ASN A 137 -22.33 12.30 0.85
CA ASN A 137 -23.37 12.51 -0.15
C ASN A 137 -23.70 11.22 -0.93
N GLU A 138 -22.71 10.36 -1.14
CA GLU A 138 -22.88 9.11 -1.89
C GLU A 138 -23.50 7.98 -1.03
N ASN A 139 -23.07 7.84 0.23
CA ASN A 139 -23.45 6.72 1.12
C ASN A 139 -23.73 7.21 2.55
N SER A 140 -24.86 7.90 2.74
CA SER A 140 -25.25 8.47 4.04
C SER A 140 -25.42 7.42 5.15
N GLU A 141 -25.71 6.16 4.82
CA GLU A 141 -25.84 5.06 5.79
C GLU A 141 -24.54 4.76 6.55
N LEU A 142 -23.38 5.16 6.02
CA LEU A 142 -22.07 4.97 6.65
C LEU A 142 -21.76 6.00 7.74
N PHE A 143 -22.65 6.97 7.95
CA PHE A 143 -22.47 8.07 8.91
C PHE A 143 -23.42 7.92 10.12
N ASP A 144 -24.10 6.77 10.23
CA ASP A 144 -25.02 6.48 11.32
C ASP A 144 -24.31 6.13 12.64
N LYS A 145 -25.01 6.34 13.76
CA LYS A 145 -24.52 6.04 15.12
C LYS A 145 -24.18 4.56 15.41
N TYR A 146 -24.50 3.65 14.48
CA TYR A 146 -24.22 2.21 14.59
C TYR A 146 -23.08 1.76 13.67
N VAL A 147 -22.25 2.72 13.26
CA VAL A 147 -21.04 2.51 12.45
C VAL A 147 -19.81 2.68 13.32
N LEU A 148 -18.85 1.76 13.18
CA LEU A 148 -17.51 1.89 13.74
C LEU A 148 -16.51 2.21 12.62
N ASN A 149 -15.77 3.29 12.76
CA ASN A 149 -14.66 3.65 11.88
C ASN A 149 -13.33 3.22 12.50
N ILE A 150 -12.65 2.25 11.87
CA ILE A 150 -11.31 1.82 12.27
C ILE A 150 -10.30 2.54 11.39
N LEU A 151 -9.38 3.29 12.01
CA LEU A 151 -8.43 4.17 11.33
C LEU A 151 -7.02 3.67 11.56
N ASN A 152 -6.22 3.60 10.50
CA ASN A 152 -4.82 3.19 10.63
C ASN A 152 -3.98 4.31 11.28
N GLY A 153 -3.65 4.15 12.56
CA GLY A 153 -2.82 5.07 13.32
C GLY A 153 -3.55 6.21 14.05
N GLN A 154 -2.87 6.73 15.07
CA GLN A 154 -3.40 7.70 16.02
C GLN A 154 -3.68 9.08 15.41
N VAL A 155 -2.81 9.56 14.51
CA VAL A 155 -2.91 10.89 13.90
C VAL A 155 -4.20 11.01 13.06
N MET A 156 -4.50 9.99 12.26
CA MET A 156 -5.72 9.96 11.46
C MET A 156 -6.97 9.89 12.36
N TYR A 157 -6.90 9.09 13.43
CA TYR A 157 -7.98 9.01 14.41
C TYR A 157 -8.29 10.37 15.06
N GLU A 158 -7.27 11.09 15.52
CA GLU A 158 -7.43 12.41 16.12
C GLU A 158 -8.05 13.39 15.12
N GLU A 159 -7.57 13.41 13.87
CA GLU A 159 -8.14 14.25 12.82
C GLU A 159 -9.63 13.96 12.58
N PHE A 160 -9.99 12.68 12.43
CA PHE A 160 -11.38 12.27 12.16
C PHE A 160 -12.31 12.59 13.32
N LYS A 161 -11.85 12.32 14.55
CA LYS A 161 -12.61 12.55 15.77
C LYS A 161 -12.81 14.04 16.04
N ASP A 162 -11.75 14.84 15.98
CA ASP A 162 -11.79 16.27 16.32
C ASP A 162 -12.64 17.05 15.32
N LYS A 163 -12.54 16.70 14.03
CA LYS A 163 -13.35 17.32 12.96
C LYS A 163 -14.72 16.67 12.78
N LYS A 164 -15.04 15.60 13.53
CA LYS A 164 -16.25 14.78 13.38
C LYS A 164 -16.53 14.40 11.93
N LEU A 165 -15.49 13.93 11.22
CA LEU A 165 -15.57 13.69 9.78
C LEU A 165 -16.64 12.65 9.41
N MET A 166 -16.93 11.69 10.29
CA MET A 166 -17.95 10.66 10.11
C MET A 166 -19.21 10.90 10.96
N GLY A 167 -19.45 12.14 11.37
CA GLY A 167 -20.60 12.50 12.19
C GLY A 167 -20.54 11.88 13.59
N ASP A 168 -21.66 11.30 14.04
CA ASP A 168 -21.84 10.72 15.38
C ASP A 168 -21.49 9.23 15.45
N SER A 169 -20.80 8.68 14.44
CA SER A 169 -20.27 7.31 14.46
C SER A 169 -19.19 7.13 15.54
N ASP A 170 -18.92 5.88 15.93
CA ASP A 170 -17.77 5.57 16.78
C ASP A 170 -16.47 5.50 15.94
N TYR A 171 -15.33 5.82 16.57
CA TYR A 171 -14.00 5.79 15.96
C TYR A 171 -13.04 4.98 16.83
N ALA A 172 -12.13 4.23 16.22
CA ALA A 172 -11.06 3.50 16.91
C ALA A 172 -9.76 3.55 16.09
N PRO A 173 -8.61 3.94 16.68
CA PRO A 173 -7.32 3.80 16.02
C PRO A 173 -6.82 2.36 16.12
N PHE A 174 -6.23 1.85 15.05
CA PHE A 174 -5.39 0.65 15.10
C PHE A 174 -3.91 1.07 15.07
N ASN A 175 -3.26 0.99 16.23
CA ASN A 175 -1.92 1.52 16.49
C ASN A 175 -0.86 0.41 16.59
N GLU A 176 -0.81 -0.48 15.59
CA GLU A 176 0.13 -1.60 15.57
C GLU A 176 0.98 -1.54 14.29
N ALA A 177 2.19 -2.11 14.34
CA ALA A 177 3.09 -2.28 13.22
C ALA A 177 3.22 -3.76 12.86
N MET A 178 2.18 -4.33 12.23
CA MET A 178 2.13 -5.77 11.92
C MET A 178 3.20 -6.25 10.94
N CYS A 179 3.87 -5.33 10.24
CA CYS A 179 4.98 -5.65 9.35
C CYS A 179 6.32 -5.92 10.08
N ILE A 180 6.38 -5.74 11.41
CA ILE A 180 7.59 -5.91 12.22
C ILE A 180 7.28 -6.86 13.38
N ASN A 181 8.27 -7.66 13.78
CA ASN A 181 8.19 -8.65 14.87
C ASN A 181 7.21 -9.80 14.57
N GLU A 182 7.35 -10.89 15.31
CA GLU A 182 6.51 -12.08 15.15
C GLU A 182 5.08 -11.85 15.64
N THR A 183 4.16 -12.69 15.19
CA THR A 183 2.77 -12.71 15.62
C THR A 183 2.24 -14.14 15.73
N THR A 184 1.05 -14.29 16.30
CA THR A 184 0.42 -15.58 16.58
C THR A 184 -0.82 -15.77 15.71
N LYS A 185 -1.33 -17.00 15.68
CA LYS A 185 -2.50 -17.38 14.87
C LYS A 185 -3.81 -16.79 15.37
N GLN A 186 -3.97 -16.69 16.69
CA GLN A 186 -5.15 -16.10 17.31
C GLN A 186 -4.89 -14.63 17.53
N ILE A 187 -5.75 -13.77 16.99
CA ILE A 187 -5.57 -12.33 17.03
C ILE A 187 -6.23 -11.78 18.28
N PHE A 188 -5.49 -10.91 18.99
CA PHE A 188 -5.89 -10.21 20.22
C PHE A 188 -6.18 -11.11 21.43
N ASP A 189 -5.71 -12.36 21.44
CA ASP A 189 -5.66 -13.15 22.66
C ASP A 189 -4.42 -12.82 23.51
N ASN A 190 -4.30 -13.46 24.68
CA ASN A 190 -3.18 -13.19 25.59
C ASN A 190 -1.83 -13.53 24.95
N GLU A 191 -1.74 -14.61 24.17
CA GLU A 191 -0.50 -15.03 23.51
C GLU A 191 -0.06 -14.01 22.45
N PHE A 192 -1.02 -13.50 21.67
CA PHE A 192 -0.80 -12.40 20.74
C PHE A 192 -0.25 -11.17 21.46
N ILE A 193 -0.92 -10.73 22.53
CA ILE A 193 -0.54 -9.53 23.29
C ILE A 193 0.87 -9.67 23.85
N GLU A 194 1.21 -10.81 24.45
CA GLU A 194 2.53 -11.08 25.02
C GLU A 194 3.62 -11.10 23.93
N THR A 195 3.36 -11.77 22.81
CA THR A 195 4.30 -11.87 21.68
C THR A 195 4.57 -10.49 21.07
N ARG A 196 3.51 -9.70 20.83
CA ARG A 196 3.64 -8.35 20.25
C ARG A 196 4.31 -7.37 21.21
N ALA A 197 3.95 -7.38 22.49
CA ALA A 197 4.60 -6.53 23.49
C ALA A 197 6.11 -6.84 23.59
N SER A 198 6.47 -8.13 23.65
CA SER A 198 7.86 -8.57 23.70
C SER A 198 8.65 -8.15 22.45
N GLY A 199 8.08 -8.33 21.25
CA GLY A 199 8.70 -7.93 20.00
C GLY A 199 9.02 -6.43 19.92
N HIS A 200 8.14 -5.58 20.46
CA HIS A 200 8.36 -4.13 20.52
C HIS A 200 9.23 -3.68 21.69
N GLN A 201 9.75 -4.61 22.49
CA GLN A 201 10.49 -4.30 23.72
C GLN A 201 9.68 -3.41 24.68
N ASP A 202 8.36 -3.62 24.73
CA ASP A 202 7.43 -2.87 25.57
C ASP A 202 6.82 -3.78 26.65
N SER A 203 6.25 -3.19 27.69
CA SER A 203 5.50 -3.96 28.68
C SER A 203 4.13 -4.35 28.13
N VAL A 204 3.60 -5.50 28.59
CA VAL A 204 2.23 -5.95 28.27
C VAL A 204 1.19 -4.87 28.62
N GLU A 205 1.34 -4.21 29.77
CA GLU A 205 0.43 -3.14 30.19
C GLU A 205 0.45 -1.94 29.24
N ASN A 206 1.64 -1.51 28.81
CA ASN A 206 1.76 -0.39 27.87
C ASN A 206 1.22 -0.77 26.49
N TYR A 207 1.48 -2.00 26.04
CA TYR A 207 0.97 -2.51 24.78
C TYR A 207 -0.56 -2.52 24.77
N ILE A 208 -1.19 -3.03 25.83
CA ILE A 208 -2.65 -3.02 26.00
C ILE A 208 -3.19 -1.60 25.89
N LYS A 209 -2.63 -0.64 26.63
CA LYS A 209 -3.06 0.77 26.58
C LYS A 209 -2.95 1.41 25.20
N LYS A 210 -1.94 1.01 24.41
CA LYS A 210 -1.66 1.60 23.09
C LYS A 210 -2.48 0.97 21.98
N VAL A 211 -2.70 -0.35 22.02
CA VAL A 211 -3.24 -1.15 20.91
C VAL A 211 -4.61 -1.74 21.22
N ILE A 212 -4.80 -2.30 22.42
CA ILE A 212 -5.99 -3.08 22.77
C ILE A 212 -7.09 -2.18 23.32
N ASP A 213 -6.80 -1.33 24.30
CA ASP A 213 -7.79 -0.42 24.91
C ASP A 213 -8.48 0.49 23.89
N PRO A 214 -7.79 1.07 22.88
CA PRO A 214 -8.45 1.88 21.87
C PRO A 214 -9.43 1.11 20.97
N LEU A 215 -9.31 -0.23 20.92
CA LEU A 215 -10.19 -1.13 20.19
C LEU A 215 -11.33 -1.70 21.06
N ASP A 216 -11.50 -1.27 22.31
CA ASP A 216 -12.56 -1.76 23.22
C ASP A 216 -13.96 -1.80 22.57
N ASN A 217 -14.27 -0.75 21.81
CA ASN A 217 -15.49 -0.65 21.03
C ASN A 217 -15.67 -1.82 20.05
N LEU A 218 -14.61 -2.23 19.34
CA LEU A 218 -14.64 -3.34 18.38
C LEU A 218 -14.98 -4.66 19.08
N PHE A 219 -14.50 -4.87 20.29
CA PHE A 219 -14.66 -6.12 21.03
C PHE A 219 -16.01 -6.21 21.74
N ASN A 220 -16.49 -5.08 22.29
CA ASN A 220 -17.57 -5.08 23.26
C ASN A 220 -18.91 -4.52 22.73
N LYS A 221 -18.92 -3.85 21.57
CA LYS A 221 -20.15 -3.31 20.97
C LYS A 221 -20.52 -4.06 19.69
N LYS A 222 -21.83 -4.10 19.40
CA LYS A 222 -22.36 -4.64 18.15
C LYS A 222 -22.62 -3.51 17.16
N TYR A 223 -21.92 -3.54 16.04
CA TYR A 223 -22.11 -2.61 14.92
C TYR A 223 -22.76 -3.31 13.74
N LYS A 224 -23.68 -2.63 13.05
CA LYS A 224 -24.25 -3.13 11.79
C LYS A 224 -23.26 -3.00 10.64
N CYS A 225 -22.33 -2.05 10.77
CA CYS A 225 -21.38 -1.69 9.74
C CYS A 225 -20.05 -1.29 10.37
N ILE A 226 -18.95 -1.75 9.78
CA ILE A 226 -17.60 -1.30 10.09
C ILE A 226 -17.01 -0.66 8.83
N VAL A 227 -16.41 0.51 8.98
CA VAL A 227 -15.72 1.23 7.91
C VAL A 227 -14.24 1.28 8.24
N LEU A 228 -13.42 0.75 7.34
CA LEU A 228 -11.99 0.58 7.49
C LEU A 228 -11.27 1.66 6.66
N TRP A 229 -10.44 2.48 7.30
CA TRP A 229 -9.67 3.55 6.67
C TRP A 229 -8.20 3.18 6.63
N PHE A 230 -7.75 2.63 5.49
CA PHE A 230 -6.40 2.09 5.32
C PHE A 230 -5.81 2.53 3.98
N GLY A 231 -4.59 3.04 4.03
CA GLY A 231 -3.83 3.45 2.84
C GLY A 231 -3.43 2.27 1.94
N GLU A 232 -2.91 2.60 0.77
CA GLU A 232 -2.48 1.62 -0.25
C GLU A 232 -1.08 1.00 0.02
N ASP A 233 -0.32 1.52 0.98
CA ASP A 233 1.02 1.04 1.32
C ASP A 233 1.02 -0.28 2.09
N MET A 234 2.19 -0.92 2.13
CA MET A 234 2.39 -2.23 2.74
C MET A 234 2.05 -2.24 4.24
N PHE A 235 2.45 -1.22 4.98
CA PHE A 235 2.17 -1.10 6.41
C PHE A 235 0.65 -1.09 6.67
N CYS A 236 -0.08 -0.20 5.99
CA CYS A 236 -1.54 -0.12 6.08
C CYS A 236 -2.21 -1.46 5.72
N GLN A 237 -1.77 -2.11 4.65
CA GLN A 237 -2.41 -3.34 4.18
C GLN A 237 -2.14 -4.55 5.10
N MET A 238 -0.99 -4.62 5.77
CA MET A 238 -0.72 -5.67 6.77
C MET A 238 -1.62 -5.48 8.00
N ASN A 239 -1.81 -4.24 8.43
CA ASN A 239 -2.74 -3.91 9.49
C ASN A 239 -4.20 -4.21 9.11
N LEU A 240 -4.60 -3.88 7.88
CA LEU A 240 -5.91 -4.21 7.34
C LEU A 240 -6.16 -5.73 7.36
N LEU A 241 -5.18 -6.52 6.92
CA LEU A 241 -5.27 -7.99 6.93
C LEU A 241 -5.51 -8.53 8.36
N THR A 242 -4.84 -7.97 9.35
CA THR A 242 -5.04 -8.34 10.77
C THR A 242 -6.47 -8.04 11.24
N ILE A 243 -7.00 -6.84 10.96
CA ILE A 243 -8.37 -6.49 11.35
C ILE A 243 -9.39 -7.39 10.64
N LEU A 244 -9.23 -7.63 9.33
CA LEU A 244 -10.15 -8.50 8.58
C LEU A 244 -10.10 -9.95 9.08
N SER A 245 -8.91 -10.45 9.38
CA SER A 245 -8.71 -11.77 9.98
C SER A 245 -9.39 -11.88 11.35
N TYR A 246 -9.28 -10.84 12.18
CA TYR A 246 -9.98 -10.80 13.48
C TYR A 246 -11.51 -10.74 13.32
N LEU A 247 -12.03 -9.99 12.35
CA LEU A 247 -13.47 -9.94 12.08
C LEU A 247 -14.01 -11.32 11.65
N GLU A 248 -13.25 -12.07 10.84
CA GLU A 248 -13.58 -13.46 10.53
C GLU A 248 -13.50 -14.37 11.76
N GLN A 249 -12.43 -14.25 12.56
CA GLN A 249 -12.21 -15.01 13.79
C GLN A 249 -13.34 -14.80 14.82
N SER A 250 -13.82 -13.57 14.97
CA SER A 250 -14.90 -13.20 15.91
C SER A 250 -16.29 -13.57 15.41
N GLY A 251 -16.43 -13.98 14.14
CA GLY A 251 -17.72 -14.27 13.52
C GLY A 251 -18.57 -13.04 13.27
N TYR A 252 -17.93 -11.88 12.98
CA TYR A 252 -18.65 -10.66 12.64
C TYR A 252 -19.51 -10.87 11.37
N ASP A 253 -20.80 -10.55 11.46
CA ASP A 253 -21.80 -10.78 10.41
C ASP A 253 -22.36 -9.50 9.79
N GLY A 254 -21.89 -8.33 10.23
CA GLY A 254 -22.26 -7.04 9.68
C GLY A 254 -21.52 -6.70 8.38
N LYS A 255 -21.89 -5.56 7.77
CA LYS A 255 -21.22 -5.08 6.56
C LYS A 255 -19.85 -4.50 6.89
N VAL A 256 -18.89 -4.69 5.99
CA VAL A 256 -17.57 -4.06 6.10
C VAL A 256 -17.27 -3.30 4.83
N PHE A 257 -16.90 -2.03 4.96
CA PHE A 257 -16.46 -1.20 3.85
C PHE A 257 -15.00 -0.82 4.02
N LEU A 258 -14.22 -0.94 2.97
CA LEU A 258 -12.87 -0.42 2.89
C LEU A 258 -12.88 0.92 2.16
N ASN A 259 -12.38 1.95 2.82
CA ASN A 259 -11.98 3.20 2.21
C ASN A 259 -10.47 3.16 2.00
N SER A 260 -10.07 2.80 0.78
CA SER A 260 -8.67 2.77 0.36
C SER A 260 -8.26 4.12 -0.25
N PHE A 261 -7.08 4.62 0.09
CA PHE A 261 -6.61 5.93 -0.40
C PHE A 261 -5.09 6.00 -0.53
N ARG A 262 -4.63 6.86 -1.43
CA ARG A 262 -3.23 7.29 -1.52
C ARG A 262 -2.98 8.41 -0.51
N GLU A 263 -1.93 8.35 0.31
CA GLU A 263 -1.73 9.31 1.40
C GLU A 263 -1.52 10.77 0.94
N ASP A 264 -0.87 10.97 -0.21
CA ASP A 264 -0.53 12.28 -0.76
C ASP A 264 -1.73 13.00 -1.40
N ASP A 265 -2.62 12.27 -2.07
CA ASP A 265 -3.81 12.84 -2.72
C ASP A 265 -5.08 12.70 -1.87
N PHE A 266 -5.12 11.71 -0.98
CA PHE A 266 -6.30 11.27 -0.22
C PHE A 266 -7.55 11.01 -1.07
N LYS A 267 -7.37 10.52 -2.30
CA LYS A 267 -8.51 10.12 -3.13
C LYS A 267 -9.06 8.79 -2.61
N VAL A 268 -10.31 8.77 -2.15
CA VAL A 268 -10.88 7.58 -1.53
C VAL A 268 -11.58 6.70 -2.56
N SER A 269 -11.25 5.41 -2.56
CA SER A 269 -11.98 4.36 -3.25
C SER A 269 -12.68 3.49 -2.23
N GLN A 270 -14.01 3.53 -2.22
CA GLN A 270 -14.82 2.71 -1.33
C GLN A 270 -15.15 1.35 -1.95
N THR A 271 -15.07 0.28 -1.16
CA THR A 271 -15.42 -1.07 -1.58
C THR A 271 -16.04 -1.84 -0.44
N GLU A 272 -17.22 -2.44 -0.66
CA GLU A 272 -17.80 -3.40 0.28
C GLU A 272 -17.00 -4.70 0.23
N LEU A 273 -16.54 -5.16 1.39
CA LEU A 273 -15.73 -6.36 1.53
C LEU A 273 -16.62 -7.58 1.82
N LYS A 274 -16.23 -8.71 1.24
CA LYS A 274 -16.81 -10.01 1.53
C LYS A 274 -15.79 -10.86 2.26
N PHE A 275 -16.20 -11.48 3.36
CA PHE A 275 -15.37 -12.42 4.10
C PHE A 275 -15.30 -13.78 3.41
N GLY A 276 -14.23 -14.52 3.71
CA GLY A 276 -14.08 -15.92 3.35
C GLY A 276 -12.67 -16.47 3.44
N ASN A 277 -11.63 -15.62 3.42
CA ASN A 277 -10.24 -16.07 3.27
C ASN A 277 -9.22 -15.31 4.12
N TYR A 278 -9.60 -14.23 4.82
CA TYR A 278 -8.63 -13.33 5.46
C TYR A 278 -7.89 -13.99 6.62
N TYR A 279 -8.56 -14.87 7.39
CA TYR A 279 -7.92 -15.64 8.46
C TYR A 279 -6.88 -16.62 7.93
N SER A 280 -7.20 -17.34 6.85
CA SER A 280 -6.23 -18.25 6.20
C SER A 280 -5.04 -17.47 5.66
N VAL A 281 -5.30 -16.35 4.98
CA VAL A 281 -4.26 -15.49 4.39
C VAL A 281 -3.40 -14.85 5.46
N TYR A 282 -3.98 -14.41 6.58
CA TYR A 282 -3.22 -13.90 7.73
C TYR A 282 -2.23 -14.94 8.25
N ASN A 283 -2.66 -16.19 8.39
CA ASN A 283 -1.77 -17.26 8.83
C ASN A 283 -0.66 -17.55 7.80
N GLU A 284 -1.00 -17.62 6.51
CA GLU A 284 -0.01 -17.80 5.43
C GLU A 284 1.01 -16.65 5.44
N VAL A 285 0.55 -15.41 5.48
CA VAL A 285 1.39 -14.23 5.25
C VAL A 285 2.11 -13.77 6.52
N LEU A 286 1.37 -13.46 7.59
CA LEU A 286 1.94 -12.79 8.77
C LEU A 286 2.52 -13.78 9.79
N VAL A 287 2.01 -15.02 9.83
CA VAL A 287 2.55 -16.05 10.73
C VAL A 287 3.61 -16.91 10.05
N ASN A 288 3.36 -17.35 8.81
CA ASN A 288 4.25 -18.28 8.11
C ASN A 288 5.17 -17.61 7.08
N HIS A 289 4.96 -16.32 6.75
CA HIS A 289 5.73 -15.59 5.74
C HIS A 289 5.69 -16.22 4.34
N GLU A 290 4.54 -16.76 3.96
CA GLU A 290 4.26 -17.41 2.68
C GLU A 290 3.38 -16.54 1.79
N LYS A 291 3.40 -16.84 0.48
CA LYS A 291 2.46 -16.19 -0.46
C LYS A 291 1.04 -16.69 -0.21
N PRO A 292 0.03 -15.82 -0.35
CA PRO A 292 -1.35 -16.21 -0.17
C PRO A 292 -1.76 -17.22 -1.24
N SER A 293 -2.45 -18.27 -0.82
CA SER A 293 -3.05 -19.27 -1.72
C SER A 293 -4.38 -18.82 -2.31
N ASN A 294 -5.07 -17.91 -1.60
CA ASN A 294 -6.39 -17.40 -1.96
C ASN A 294 -6.32 -16.06 -2.69
N GLU A 295 -7.35 -15.79 -3.50
CA GLU A 295 -7.51 -14.50 -4.18
C GLU A 295 -7.86 -13.40 -3.16
N LEU A 296 -7.27 -12.22 -3.34
CA LEU A 296 -7.38 -11.07 -2.44
C LEU A 296 -7.66 -9.79 -3.22
N LEU A 297 -7.92 -8.70 -2.48
CA LEU A 297 -7.88 -7.36 -3.05
C LEU A 297 -6.52 -7.12 -3.73
N PRO A 298 -6.48 -6.56 -4.95
CA PRO A 298 -5.23 -6.29 -5.65
C PRO A 298 -4.24 -5.45 -4.85
N VAL A 299 -4.72 -4.38 -4.20
CA VAL A 299 -3.90 -3.54 -3.32
C VAL A 299 -3.23 -4.33 -2.19
N MET A 300 -3.95 -5.28 -1.58
CA MET A 300 -3.42 -6.16 -0.53
C MET A 300 -2.43 -7.16 -1.10
N TYR A 301 -2.73 -7.78 -2.25
CA TYR A 301 -1.82 -8.70 -2.92
C TYR A 301 -0.48 -8.02 -3.25
N GLN A 302 -0.52 -6.78 -3.78
CA GLN A 302 0.67 -5.98 -4.07
C GLN A 302 1.47 -5.66 -2.80
N ALA A 303 0.78 -5.28 -1.72
CA ALA A 303 1.41 -5.01 -0.42
C ALA A 303 2.08 -6.24 0.19
N ILE A 304 1.46 -7.43 0.06
CA ILE A 304 2.04 -8.69 0.54
C ILE A 304 3.35 -9.00 -0.21
N ASP A 305 3.39 -8.78 -1.52
CA ASP A 305 4.64 -8.95 -2.29
C ASP A 305 5.76 -8.03 -1.81
N ILE A 306 5.44 -6.80 -1.39
CA ILE A 306 6.40 -5.87 -0.78
C ILE A 306 6.81 -6.37 0.60
N TYR A 307 5.87 -6.78 1.44
CA TYR A 307 6.13 -7.29 2.79
C TYR A 307 7.07 -8.49 2.77
N LEU A 308 6.77 -9.50 1.95
CA LEU A 308 7.61 -10.69 1.80
C LEU A 308 8.98 -10.37 1.19
N ASP A 309 9.11 -9.33 0.36
CA ASP A 309 10.43 -8.85 -0.06
C ASP A 309 11.18 -8.22 1.11
N MET A 310 10.53 -7.38 1.91
CA MET A 310 11.13 -6.68 3.05
C MET A 310 11.66 -7.60 4.14
N LEU A 311 11.08 -8.81 4.29
CA LEU A 311 11.60 -9.84 5.20
C LEU A 311 12.96 -10.41 4.78
N LYS A 312 13.36 -10.26 3.52
CA LYS A 312 14.65 -10.78 3.03
C LYS A 312 15.79 -9.88 3.48
N GLU A 313 16.91 -10.49 3.88
CA GLU A 313 18.13 -9.76 4.27
C GLU A 313 18.65 -8.82 3.18
N ASN A 314 18.43 -9.14 1.90
CA ASN A 314 18.91 -8.35 0.76
C ASN A 314 17.79 -7.69 -0.04
N ASN A 315 16.71 -7.26 0.63
CA ASN A 315 15.58 -6.59 0.00
C ASN A 315 15.97 -5.29 -0.74
N ALA A 316 15.04 -4.73 -1.52
CA ALA A 316 15.30 -3.55 -2.34
C ALA A 316 15.79 -2.33 -1.53
N VAL A 317 15.27 -2.13 -0.31
CA VAL A 317 15.62 -1.03 0.58
C VAL A 317 17.04 -1.21 1.12
N VAL A 318 17.37 -2.41 1.63
CA VAL A 318 18.71 -2.73 2.15
C VAL A 318 19.76 -2.59 1.05
N LYS A 319 19.46 -3.04 -0.17
CA LYS A 319 20.33 -2.84 -1.34
C LYS A 319 20.55 -1.36 -1.64
N TYR A 320 19.51 -0.53 -1.52
CA TYR A 320 19.61 0.90 -1.73
C TYR A 320 20.49 1.57 -0.65
N ILE A 321 20.23 1.27 0.61
CA ILE A 321 21.02 1.76 1.75
C ILE A 321 22.50 1.37 1.58
N SER A 322 22.76 0.10 1.25
CA SER A 322 24.13 -0.43 1.06
C SER A 322 24.90 0.27 -0.06
N LYS A 323 24.22 0.72 -1.12
CA LYS A 323 24.83 1.45 -2.25
C LYS A 323 25.03 2.94 -1.98
N ASN A 324 24.44 3.47 -0.92
CA ASN A 324 24.43 4.89 -0.57
C ASN A 324 24.92 5.11 0.88
N LYS A 325 25.83 4.26 1.38
CA LYS A 325 26.35 4.33 2.76
C LYS A 325 27.02 5.67 3.09
N ASP A 326 27.59 6.32 2.09
CA ASP A 326 28.28 7.62 2.22
C ASP A 326 27.34 8.81 2.46
N LEU A 327 26.03 8.65 2.21
CA LEU A 327 25.07 9.73 2.45
C LEU A 327 24.79 9.89 3.95
N PRO A 328 24.62 11.12 4.46
CA PRO A 328 24.13 11.34 5.83
C PRO A 328 22.77 10.66 6.06
N THR A 329 22.53 10.15 7.28
CA THR A 329 21.27 9.47 7.63
C THR A 329 20.01 10.28 7.26
N PRO A 330 19.91 11.59 7.57
CA PRO A 330 18.72 12.37 7.23
C PRO A 330 18.44 12.44 5.72
N GLU A 331 19.49 12.58 4.91
CA GLU A 331 19.39 12.57 3.45
C GLU A 331 18.96 11.19 2.93
N LEU A 332 19.47 10.12 3.53
CA LEU A 332 19.11 8.76 3.16
C LEU A 332 17.63 8.47 3.49
N VAL A 333 17.16 8.87 4.67
CA VAL A 333 15.74 8.75 5.07
C VAL A 333 14.84 9.52 4.09
N LYS A 334 15.16 10.78 3.76
CA LYS A 334 14.41 11.57 2.76
C LYS A 334 14.29 10.84 1.42
N ARG A 335 15.38 10.25 0.93
CA ARG A 335 15.37 9.48 -0.33
C ARG A 335 14.57 8.18 -0.23
N LEU A 336 14.60 7.51 0.93
CA LEU A 336 13.83 6.29 1.14
C LEU A 336 12.32 6.55 1.06
N PHE A 337 11.82 7.63 1.66
CA PHE A 337 10.42 8.03 1.49
C PHE A 337 10.04 8.32 0.04
N ALA A 338 10.91 9.00 -0.70
CA ALA A 338 10.63 9.35 -2.09
C ALA A 338 10.64 8.14 -3.03
N LEU A 339 11.49 7.15 -2.76
CA LEU A 339 11.72 6.01 -3.64
C LEU A 339 10.89 4.78 -3.28
N PHE A 340 10.54 4.64 -2.00
CA PHE A 340 9.77 3.51 -1.49
C PHE A 340 8.48 3.95 -0.77
N PRO A 341 7.66 4.84 -1.37
CA PRO A 341 6.47 5.38 -0.73
C PRO A 341 5.44 4.30 -0.38
N THR A 342 5.46 3.18 -1.11
CA THR A 342 4.54 2.05 -0.92
C THR A 342 4.88 1.16 0.26
N ILE A 343 5.96 1.43 1.00
CA ILE A 343 6.34 0.65 2.19
C ILE A 343 5.54 1.09 3.43
N GLY A 344 5.27 2.40 3.58
CA GLY A 344 4.56 2.93 4.75
C GLY A 344 5.40 2.95 6.04
N TYR A 345 6.73 2.82 5.95
CA TYR A 345 7.61 3.00 7.12
C TYR A 345 7.75 4.48 7.45
N GLY A 346 7.73 4.81 8.74
CA GLY A 346 8.11 6.11 9.28
C GLY A 346 9.63 6.23 9.55
N ASP A 347 10.03 7.41 10.04
CA ASP A 347 11.43 7.78 10.25
C ASP A 347 12.19 6.75 11.10
N SER A 348 11.63 6.36 12.24
CA SER A 348 12.26 5.45 13.20
C SER A 348 12.59 4.09 12.57
N GLN A 349 11.68 3.55 11.76
CA GLN A 349 11.85 2.24 11.12
C GLN A 349 12.92 2.30 10.02
N TYR A 350 12.95 3.37 9.23
CA TYR A 350 14.03 3.58 8.27
C TYR A 350 15.37 3.81 8.97
N ILE A 351 15.42 4.58 10.06
CA ILE A 351 16.66 4.81 10.82
C ILE A 351 17.19 3.50 11.39
N GLU A 352 16.32 2.66 11.96
CA GLU A 352 16.71 1.35 12.47
C GLU A 352 17.28 0.47 11.35
N LEU A 353 16.61 0.42 10.20
CA LEU A 353 17.07 -0.34 9.04
C LEU A 353 18.41 0.17 8.50
N ILE A 354 18.62 1.49 8.49
CA ILE A 354 19.90 2.12 8.11
C ILE A 354 21.00 1.69 9.08
N ASN A 355 20.74 1.76 10.39
CA ASN A 355 21.71 1.37 11.41
C ASN A 355 22.08 -0.11 11.34
N LYS A 356 21.11 -0.99 11.05
CA LYS A 356 21.34 -2.43 10.86
C LYS A 356 22.13 -2.75 9.59
N THR A 357 21.98 -1.95 8.53
CA THR A 357 22.61 -2.20 7.22
C THR A 357 24.04 -1.64 7.12
N ARG A 358 24.36 -0.63 7.94
CA ARG A 358 25.61 0.13 7.82
C ARG A 358 26.84 -0.65 8.23
#